data_AF-A0A355FR33-F1
#
_entry.id   AF-A0A355FR33-F1
#
_cell.length_a   1.000
_cell.length_b   1.000
_cell.length_c   1.000
_cell.angle_alpha   90.00
_cell.angle_beta   90.00
_cell.angle_gamma   90.00
#
_symmetry.space_group_name_H-M   'P 1'
#
loop_
_entity.id
_entity.type
_entity.pdbx_description
1 polymer ?
#
loop_
_entity_poly.entity_id
_entity_poly.type
_entity_poly.pdbx_seq_one_letter_code
_entity_poly.pdbx_strand_id
1 'polypeptide(L)' 'GLVLTANAVNAYNSFAETNKVKPVAFNDNDVKINEKGFTVTLPSASVLRLSLVCADQ' A
#
# COMPACT_ATOMS: atom_id res chain seq x y z
N GLY A 1 5.88 -3.42 -1.96
CA GLY A 1 4.72 -3.09 -2.83
C GLY A 1 4.39 -1.61 -2.72
N LEU A 2 3.24 -1.16 -3.19
CA LEU A 2 2.75 0.22 -2.98
C LEU A 2 1.33 0.21 -2.41
N VAL A 3 1.02 1.14 -1.52
CA VAL A 3 -0.34 1.36 -0.99
C VAL A 3 -0.76 2.81 -1.18
N LEU A 4 -1.99 3.03 -1.64
CA LEU A 4 -2.64 4.33 -1.68
C LEU A 4 -3.73 4.36 -0.61
N THR A 5 -3.70 5.33 0.28
CA THR A 5 -4.70 5.53 1.32
C THR A 5 -4.74 7.01 1.73
N ALA A 6 -5.74 7.38 2.53
CA ALA A 6 -5.85 8.70 3.12
C ALA A 6 -6.55 8.62 4.48
N ASN A 7 -6.28 9.60 5.34
CA ASN A 7 -6.88 9.68 6.68
C ASN A 7 -8.38 10.07 6.65
N ALA A 8 -8.89 10.51 5.51
CA ALA A 8 -10.29 10.90 5.33
C ALA A 8 -10.81 10.39 3.99
N VAL A 9 -12.06 9.93 3.96
CA VAL A 9 -12.71 9.33 2.78
C VAL A 9 -12.85 10.30 1.60
N ASN A 10 -12.87 11.61 1.89
CA ASN A 10 -12.99 12.67 0.91
C ASN A 10 -11.66 13.41 0.67
N ALA A 11 -10.52 12.87 1.12
CA ALA A 11 -9.24 13.48 0.85
C ALA A 11 -8.91 13.44 -0.65
N TYR A 12 -8.38 14.54 -1.18
CA TYR A 12 -8.04 14.69 -2.60
C TYR A 12 -6.82 15.59 -2.79
N ASN A 13 -6.21 15.53 -3.98
CA ASN A 13 -5.13 16.43 -4.39
C ASN A 13 -5.73 17.70 -5.00
N SER A 14 -5.20 18.86 -4.62
CA SER A 14 -5.57 20.16 -5.19
C SER A 14 -4.39 20.77 -5.94
N PHE A 15 -4.60 21.90 -6.63
CA PHE A 15 -3.49 22.64 -7.25
C PHE A 15 -2.49 23.19 -6.22
N ALA A 16 -2.95 23.50 -5.00
CA ALA A 16 -2.08 23.94 -3.92
C ALA A 16 -1.37 22.77 -3.22
N GLU A 17 -2.02 21.61 -3.13
CA GLU A 17 -1.49 20.39 -2.51
C GLU A 17 -1.60 19.21 -3.48
N THR A 18 -0.65 19.11 -4.40
CA THR A 18 -0.71 18.15 -5.53
C THR A 18 -0.44 16.70 -5.13
N ASN A 19 0.14 16.46 -3.96
CA ASN A 19 0.69 15.16 -3.54
C ASN A 19 0.18 14.70 -2.17
N LYS A 20 -0.99 15.16 -1.75
CA LYS A 20 -1.61 14.82 -0.47
C LYS A 20 -2.04 13.36 -0.39
N VAL A 21 -2.63 12.85 -1.46
CA VAL A 21 -3.08 11.46 -1.62
C VAL A 21 -2.27 10.86 -2.75
N LYS A 22 -1.28 10.05 -2.41
CA LYS A 22 -0.36 9.41 -3.36
C LYS A 22 0.06 8.03 -2.88
N PRO A 23 0.47 7.14 -3.80
CA PRO A 23 0.99 5.84 -3.40
C PRO A 23 2.27 6.01 -2.56
N VAL A 24 2.37 5.23 -1.50
CA VAL A 24 3.55 5.14 -0.65
C VAL A 24 4.06 3.70 -0.63
N ALA A 25 5.31 3.51 -0.21
CA ALA A 25 5.88 2.19 -0.03
C ALA A 25 5.02 1.37 0.95
N PHE A 26 4.63 0.17 0.54
CA PHE A 26 3.98 -0.80 1.41
C PHE A 26 5.08 -1.63 2.06
N ASN A 27 5.29 -1.39 3.36
CA ASN A 27 6.47 -1.81 4.11
C ASN A 27 6.28 -3.18 4.77
N ASP A 28 7.40 -3.79 5.18
CA ASP A 28 7.46 -5.15 5.72
C ASP A 28 6.73 -5.33 7.06
N ASN A 29 6.51 -4.25 7.82
CA ASN A 29 5.71 -4.31 9.06
C ASN A 29 4.24 -4.67 8.79
N ASP A 30 3.74 -4.42 7.58
CA ASP A 30 2.37 -4.70 7.18
C ASP A 30 2.22 -6.07 6.50
N VAL A 31 3.33 -6.81 6.30
CA VAL A 31 3.39 -8.08 5.58
C VAL A 31 4.01 -9.17 6.45
N LYS A 32 3.24 -10.20 6.77
CA LYS A 32 3.75 -11.41 7.43
C LYS A 32 3.78 -12.55 6.42
N ILE A 33 4.98 -13.00 6.06
CA ILE A 33 5.17 -14.15 5.16
C ILE A 33 5.39 -15.40 6.00
N ASN A 34 4.74 -16.50 5.65
CA ASN A 34 4.95 -17.82 6.24
C ASN A 34 4.95 -18.90 5.15
N GLU A 35 5.18 -20.16 5.54
CA GLU A 35 5.29 -21.30 4.62
C GLU A 35 4.02 -21.54 3.76
N LYS A 36 2.86 -20.99 4.16
CA LYS A 36 1.58 -21.15 3.46
C LYS A 36 1.21 -19.94 2.58
N GLY A 37 2.00 -18.88 2.60
CA GLY A 37 1.74 -17.66 1.84
C GLY A 37 2.04 -16.39 2.64
N PHE A 38 1.25 -15.34 2.44
CA PHE A 38 1.43 -14.06 3.13
C PHE A 38 0.10 -13.53 3.67
N THR A 39 0.17 -12.85 4.81
CA THR A 39 -0.94 -12.12 5.43
C THR A 39 -0.58 -10.64 5.47
N VAL A 40 -1.53 -9.79 5.08
CA VAL A 40 -1.35 -8.33 5.08
C VAL A 40 -2.47 -7.65 5.84
N THR A 41 -2.14 -6.59 6.58
CA THR A 41 -3.13 -5.71 7.19
C THR A 41 -3.26 -4.47 6.31
N LEU A 42 -4.46 -4.19 5.83
CA LEU A 42 -4.71 -3.06 4.94
C LEU A 42 -5.27 -1.88 5.74
N PRO A 43 -4.76 -0.65 5.53
CA PRO A 43 -5.40 0.54 6.05
C PRO A 43 -6.79 0.69 5.45
N SER A 44 -7.69 1.33 6.19
CA SER A 44 -9.05 1.60 5.73
C SER A 44 -9.02 2.42 4.43
N ALA A 45 -10.00 2.19 3.55
CA ALA A 45 -10.14 2.87 2.27
C ALA A 45 -8.80 2.93 1.49
N SER A 46 -8.23 1.76 1.19
CA SER A 46 -6.93 1.65 0.53
C SER A 46 -6.97 0.84 -0.76
N VAL A 47 -6.02 1.16 -1.64
CA VAL A 47 -5.72 0.41 -2.87
C VAL A 47 -4.30 -0.11 -2.76
N LEU A 48 -4.13 -1.42 -2.90
CA LEU A 48 -2.85 -2.10 -2.75
C LEU A 48 -2.35 -2.61 -4.12
N ARG A 49 -1.07 -2.34 -4.41
CA ARG A 49 -0.33 -2.96 -5.50
C ARG A 49 0.80 -3.83 -4.94
N LEU A 50 0.65 -5.14 -5.08
CA LEU A 50 1.72 -6.10 -4.80
C LEU A 50 2.51 -6.41 -6.07
N SER A 51 3.81 -6.60 -5.92
CA SER A 51 4.69 -7.09 -6.97
C SER A 51 5.35 -8.34 -6.40
N LEU A 52 4.97 -9.50 -6.93
CA LEU A 52 5.53 -10.77 -6.56
C LEU A 52 6.67 -11.05 -7.53
N VAL A 53 7.89 -11.14 -7.01
CA VAL A 53 9.06 -11.52 -7.80
C VAL A 53 9.34 -12.96 -7.42
N CYS A 54 9.35 -13.88 -8.39
CA CYS A 54 9.97 -15.17 -8.16
C CYS A 54 11.46 -14.92 -7.94
N ALA A 55 12.02 -15.40 -6.83
CA ALA A 55 13.47 -15.53 -6.74
C ALA A 55 13.89 -16.52 -7.82
N ASP A 56 14.85 -16.14 -8.67
CA ASP A 56 15.49 -17.06 -9.60
C ASP A 56 16.01 -18.25 -8.77
N GLN A 57 15.58 -19.46 -9.14
CA GLN A 57 15.96 -20.71 -8.48
C GLN A 57 17.41 -21.10 -8.79
#